data_AF-A0A357EYI8-F1
#
_entry.id   AF-A0A357EYI8-F1
#
_cell.length_a   1.000
_cell.length_b   1.000
_cell.length_c   1.000
_cell.angle_alpha   90.00
_cell.angle_beta   90.00
_cell.angle_gamma   90.00
#
_symmetry.space_group_name_H-M   'P 1'
#
loop_
_entity.id
_entity.type
_entity.pdbx_description
1 polymer ?
#
loop_
_entity_poly.entity_id
_entity_poly.type
_entity_poly.pdbx_seq_one_letter_code
_entity_poly.pdbx_strand_id
1 'polypeptide(L)'
;MADSPTQKMGWMLETTVFVCGALVMIYEIIGSRIVSPFIGTSTYVWTSLIGVILGALSLGYWIGGTMADKKPKASILASAIFSAGALVSLTILTRDPILALIAEAPIPLEVKSMLAAILLFAPASVALGFVIPYAVKLRTTSLADSGKTVGRLYA
;
A
#
# COMPACT_ATOMS: atom_id res chain seq x y z
N MET A 1 13.15 11.20 32.31
CA MET A 1 13.44 9.89 31.71
C MET A 1 13.58 10.13 30.21
N ALA A 2 14.81 10.34 29.72
CA ALA A 2 15.03 10.70 28.32
C ALA A 2 15.26 9.41 27.52
N ASP A 3 14.35 9.10 26.59
CA ASP A 3 14.50 7.95 25.69
C ASP A 3 15.82 8.05 24.93
N SER A 4 16.54 6.92 24.86
CA SER A 4 17.72 6.82 24.02
C SER A 4 17.34 7.05 22.54
N PRO A 5 18.21 7.66 21.72
CA PRO A 5 17.91 7.97 20.31
C PRO A 5 17.51 6.73 19.49
N THR A 6 17.96 5.54 19.88
CA THR A 6 17.57 4.25 19.28
C THR A 6 16.15 3.82 19.64
N GLN A 7 15.66 4.11 20.86
CA GLN A 7 14.28 3.83 21.23
C GLN A 7 13.28 4.73 20.51
N LYS A 8 13.56 6.04 20.41
CA LYS A 8 12.66 6.98 19.69
C LYS A 8 12.44 6.56 18.23
N MET A 9 13.49 6.12 17.55
CA MET A 9 13.39 5.62 16.17
C MET A 9 12.49 4.38 16.05
N GLY A 10 12.52 3.48 17.03
CA GLY A 10 11.67 2.29 17.04
C GLY A 10 10.18 2.62 17.09
N TRP A 11 9.77 3.49 18.01
CA TRP A 11 8.36 3.93 18.15
C TRP A 11 7.87 4.68 16.91
N MET A 12 8.73 5.48 16.27
CA MET A 12 8.39 6.18 15.02
C MET A 12 8.10 5.20 13.89
N LEU A 13 8.91 4.14 13.74
CA LEU A 13 8.71 3.12 12.71
C LEU A 13 7.45 2.28 12.97
N GLU A 14 7.19 1.89 14.22
CA GLU A 14 5.96 1.17 14.60
C GLU A 14 4.72 2.00 14.26
N THR A 15 4.70 3.27 14.64
CA THR A 15 3.59 4.18 14.33
C THR A 15 3.42 4.37 12.82
N THR A 16 4.52 4.49 12.08
CA THR A 16 4.49 4.66 10.62
C THR A 16 3.88 3.44 9.93
N VAL A 17 4.30 2.23 10.33
CA VAL A 17 3.77 0.97 9.77
C VAL A 17 2.28 0.84 10.09
N PHE A 18 1.87 1.14 11.33
CA PHE A 18 0.47 1.12 11.72
C PHE A 18 -0.38 2.08 10.88
N VAL A 19 0.06 3.34 10.74
CA VAL A 19 -0.64 4.36 9.94
C VAL A 19 -0.70 3.96 8.47
N CYS A 20 0.39 3.46 7.88
CA CYS A 20 0.39 2.98 6.50
C CYS A 20 -0.57 1.79 6.32
N GLY A 21 -0.61 0.85 7.25
CA GLY A 21 -1.59 -0.25 7.22
C GLY A 21 -3.03 0.23 7.29
N ALA A 22 -3.33 1.17 8.19
CA ALA A 22 -4.65 1.81 8.27
C ALA A 22 -5.01 2.55 6.96
N LEU A 23 -4.04 3.23 6.33
CA LEU A 23 -4.23 3.90 5.04
C LEU A 23 -4.56 2.91 3.92
N VAL A 24 -3.93 1.73 3.87
CA VAL A 24 -4.29 0.69 2.88
C VAL A 24 -5.76 0.30 3.04
N MET A 25 -6.21 0.03 4.26
CA MET A 25 -7.60 -0.34 4.53
C MET A 25 -8.57 0.78 4.15
N ILE A 26 -8.26 2.03 4.50
CA ILE A 26 -9.08 3.19 4.12
C ILE A 26 -9.13 3.31 2.59
N TYR A 27 -7.99 3.14 1.92
CA TYR A 27 -7.88 3.24 0.47
C TYR A 27 -8.71 2.18 -0.25
N GLU A 28 -8.72 0.95 0.26
CA GLU A 28 -9.55 -0.15 -0.23
C GLU A 28 -11.05 0.15 -0.10
N ILE A 29 -11.50 0.59 1.08
CA ILE A 29 -12.91 0.92 1.33
C ILE A 29 -13.36 2.10 0.47
N ILE A 30 -12.56 3.18 0.39
CA ILE A 30 -12.85 4.33 -0.46
C ILE A 30 -12.84 3.94 -1.93
N GLY A 31 -11.93 3.05 -2.35
CA GLY A 31 -11.84 2.62 -3.73
C GLY A 31 -13.12 1.98 -4.24
N SER A 32 -13.75 1.12 -3.43
CA SER A 32 -15.06 0.54 -3.77
C SER A 32 -16.14 1.62 -3.98
N ARG A 33 -16.08 2.72 -3.22
CA ARG A 33 -17.01 3.85 -3.33
C ARG A 33 -16.72 4.74 -4.54
N ILE A 34 -15.46 4.87 -4.94
CA ILE A 34 -15.05 5.60 -6.14
C ILE A 34 -15.50 4.86 -7.41
N VAL A 35 -15.38 3.53 -7.43
CA VAL A 35 -15.71 2.71 -8.61
C VAL A 35 -17.23 2.51 -8.77
N SER A 36 -17.96 2.47 -7.66
CA SER A 36 -19.39 2.16 -7.61
C SER A 36 -20.29 2.97 -8.57
N PRO A 37 -20.15 4.31 -8.71
CA PRO A 37 -21.01 5.09 -9.59
C PRO A 37 -20.85 4.78 -11.08
N PHE A 38 -19.69 4.25 -11.49
CA PHE A 38 -19.36 4.00 -12.89
C PHE A 38 -19.60 2.55 -13.30
N ILE A 39 -19.26 1.60 -12.41
CA ILE A 39 -19.21 0.17 -12.73
C ILE A 39 -20.24 -0.63 -11.89
N GLY A 40 -20.70 -0.09 -10.77
CA GLY A 40 -21.67 -0.73 -9.86
C GLY A 40 -21.06 -1.35 -8.60
N THR A 41 -21.90 -1.97 -7.77
CA THR A 41 -21.52 -2.55 -6.45
C THR A 41 -21.64 -4.07 -6.42
N SER A 42 -21.22 -4.76 -7.48
CA SER A 42 -21.28 -6.22 -7.53
C SER A 42 -20.17 -6.88 -6.70
N THR A 43 -20.37 -8.14 -6.31
CA THR A 43 -19.32 -8.98 -5.70
C THR A 43 -18.07 -9.04 -6.56
N TYR A 44 -18.20 -9.03 -7.89
CA TYR A 44 -17.07 -8.98 -8.82
C TYR A 44 -16.21 -7.72 -8.67
N VAL A 45 -16.84 -6.55 -8.40
CA VAL A 45 -16.11 -5.30 -8.20
C VAL A 45 -15.31 -5.36 -6.91
N TRP A 46 -15.95 -5.84 -5.84
CA TRP A 46 -15.32 -5.93 -4.53
C TRP A 46 -14.16 -6.95 -4.52
N THR A 47 -14.36 -8.13 -5.09
CA THR A 47 -13.32 -9.17 -5.16
C THR A 47 -12.16 -8.78 -6.08
N SER A 48 -12.44 -8.09 -7.20
CA SER A 48 -11.39 -7.56 -8.08
C SER A 48 -10.52 -6.53 -7.34
N LEU A 49 -11.15 -5.64 -6.59
CA LEU A 49 -10.46 -4.58 -5.86
C LEU A 49 -9.56 -5.15 -4.76
N ILE A 50 -10.09 -6.07 -3.94
CA ILE A 50 -9.30 -6.80 -2.93
C ILE A 50 -8.14 -7.55 -3.60
N GLY A 51 -8.44 -8.36 -4.63
CA GLY A 51 -7.44 -9.20 -5.29
C GLY A 51 -6.29 -8.39 -5.89
N VAL A 52 -6.61 -7.27 -6.54
CA VAL A 52 -5.60 -6.38 -7.11
C VAL A 52 -4.81 -5.66 -6.04
N ILE A 53 -5.45 -5.16 -4.98
CA ILE A 53 -4.74 -4.50 -3.87
C ILE A 53 -3.80 -5.49 -3.19
N LEU A 54 -4.24 -6.71 -2.88
CA LEU A 54 -3.39 -7.74 -2.29
C LEU A 54 -2.23 -8.14 -3.22
N GLY A 55 -2.48 -8.27 -4.53
CA GLY A 55 -1.44 -8.54 -5.52
C GLY A 55 -0.41 -7.40 -5.60
N ALA A 56 -0.88 -6.17 -5.59
CA ALA A 56 -0.05 -4.97 -5.57
C ALA A 56 0.78 -4.86 -4.28
N LEU A 57 0.16 -5.12 -3.12
CA LEU A 57 0.86 -5.17 -1.83
C LEU A 57 1.94 -6.24 -1.84
N SER A 58 1.65 -7.44 -2.35
CA SER A 58 2.61 -8.54 -2.47
C SER A 58 3.81 -8.14 -3.33
N LEU A 59 3.58 -7.45 -4.45
CA LEU A 59 4.64 -6.89 -5.28
C LEU A 59 5.45 -5.83 -4.51
N GLY A 60 4.77 -4.93 -3.79
CA GLY A 60 5.39 -3.95 -2.91
C GLY A 60 6.24 -4.59 -1.83
N TYR A 61 5.78 -5.69 -1.23
CA TYR A 61 6.52 -6.43 -0.22
C TYR A 61 7.80 -7.02 -0.77
N TRP A 62 7.74 -7.62 -1.95
CA TRP A 62 8.91 -8.19 -2.62
C TRP A 62 9.95 -7.12 -2.97
N ILE A 63 9.51 -5.99 -3.54
CA ILE A 63 10.39 -4.85 -3.87
C ILE A 63 11.00 -4.26 -2.60
N GLY A 64 10.17 -4.03 -1.58
CA GLY A 64 10.57 -3.49 -0.28
C GLY A 64 11.59 -4.36 0.43
N GLY A 65 11.33 -5.66 0.54
CA GLY A 65 12.25 -6.63 1.15
C GLY A 65 13.59 -6.69 0.42
N THR A 66 13.55 -6.84 -0.91
CA THR A 66 14.76 -6.94 -1.74
C THR A 66 15.61 -5.66 -1.69
N MET A 67 14.96 -4.49 -1.68
CA MET A 67 15.68 -3.21 -1.59
C MET A 67 16.24 -2.97 -0.19
N ALA A 68 15.52 -3.42 0.84
CA ALA A 68 15.96 -3.30 2.22
C ALA A 68 17.18 -4.18 2.53
N ASP A 69 17.34 -5.32 1.85
CA ASP A 69 18.48 -6.23 2.05
C ASP A 69 19.82 -5.66 1.57
N LYS A 70 19.83 -4.70 0.64
CA LYS A 70 21.08 -4.12 0.13
C LYS A 70 21.73 -3.19 1.14
N LYS A 71 21.04 -2.08 1.49
CA LYS A 71 21.41 -1.09 2.53
C LYS A 71 20.18 -0.29 2.94
N PRO A 72 19.53 -0.61 4.07
CA PRO A 72 18.31 0.08 4.47
C PRO A 72 18.64 1.52 4.92
N LYS A 73 17.94 2.51 4.37
CA LYS A 73 18.07 3.94 4.71
C LYS A 73 16.71 4.56 4.97
N ALA A 74 16.58 5.34 6.06
CA ALA A 74 15.33 6.02 6.39
C ALA A 74 14.83 6.97 5.28
N SER A 75 15.75 7.54 4.49
CA SER A 75 15.40 8.40 3.34
C SER A 75 14.62 7.67 2.25
N ILE A 76 14.89 6.37 2.04
CA ILE A 76 14.19 5.56 1.04
C ILE A 76 12.77 5.28 1.53
N LEU A 77 12.60 4.94 2.80
CA LEU A 77 11.28 4.77 3.41
C LEU A 77 10.44 6.05 3.31
N ALA A 78 11.04 7.20 3.64
CA ALA A 78 10.38 8.50 3.52
C ALA A 78 9.97 8.80 2.07
N SER A 79 10.85 8.52 1.10
CA SER A 79 10.53 8.70 -0.33
C SER A 79 9.41 7.78 -0.81
N ALA A 80 9.33 6.53 -0.30
CA ALA A 80 8.27 5.59 -0.63
C ALA A 80 6.92 6.09 -0.09
N ILE A 81 6.86 6.57 1.15
CA ILE A 81 5.65 7.15 1.75
C ILE A 81 5.22 8.41 0.99
N PHE A 82 6.17 9.29 0.65
CA PHE A 82 5.88 10.48 -0.15
C PHE A 82 5.30 10.10 -1.53
N SER A 83 5.89 9.10 -2.18
CA SER A 83 5.43 8.58 -3.47
C SER A 83 4.04 7.94 -3.37
N ALA A 84 3.76 7.21 -2.28
CA ALA A 84 2.44 6.66 -2.01
C ALA A 84 1.38 7.78 -1.89
N GLY A 85 1.67 8.86 -1.14
CA GLY A 85 0.79 10.03 -1.04
C GLY A 85 0.55 10.72 -2.38
N ALA A 86 1.59 10.86 -3.20
CA ALA A 86 1.47 11.41 -4.55
C ALA A 86 0.61 10.53 -5.47
N LEU A 87 0.76 9.20 -5.40
CA LEU A 87 -0.02 8.25 -6.19
C LEU A 87 -1.49 8.18 -5.75
N VAL A 88 -1.77 8.26 -4.45
CA VAL A 88 -3.14 8.40 -3.93
C VAL A 88 -3.77 9.71 -4.44
N SER A 89 -3.02 10.82 -4.41
CA SER A 89 -3.48 12.10 -4.94
C SER A 89 -3.76 12.04 -6.44
N LEU A 90 -2.87 11.38 -7.20
CA LEU A 90 -3.03 11.15 -8.63
C LEU A 90 -4.29 10.34 -8.91
N THR A 91 -4.57 9.32 -8.10
CA THR A 91 -5.78 8.50 -8.24
C THR A 91 -7.04 9.33 -8.13
N ILE A 92 -7.10 10.25 -7.17
CA ILE A 92 -8.27 11.14 -7.02
C ILE A 92 -8.41 12.08 -8.23
N LEU A 93 -7.30 12.56 -8.79
CA LEU A 93 -7.33 13.48 -9.92
C LEU A 93 -7.72 12.79 -11.24
N THR A 94 -7.35 11.52 -11.42
CA THR A 94 -7.56 10.77 -12.67
C THR A 94 -8.75 9.81 -12.65
N ARG A 95 -9.40 9.63 -11.49
CA ARG A 95 -10.52 8.66 -11.34
C ARG A 95 -11.63 8.86 -12.37
N ASP A 96 -12.10 10.10 -12.56
CA ASP A 96 -13.27 10.39 -13.38
C ASP A 96 -13.04 10.07 -14.87
N PRO A 97 -11.97 10.58 -15.53
CA PRO A 97 -11.72 10.25 -16.93
C PRO A 97 -11.38 8.77 -17.15
N ILE A 98 -10.64 8.14 -16.23
CA ILE A 98 -10.28 6.71 -16.34
C ILE A 98 -11.53 5.83 -16.21
N LEU A 99 -12.37 6.09 -15.21
CA LEU A 99 -13.57 5.29 -14.98
C LEU A 99 -14.62 5.50 -16.07
N ALA A 100 -14.79 6.73 -16.57
CA ALA A 100 -15.67 6.99 -17.70
C ALA A 100 -15.25 6.18 -18.94
N LEU A 101 -13.95 6.19 -19.29
CA LEU A 101 -13.41 5.43 -20.41
C LEU A 101 -13.64 3.91 -20.25
N ILE A 102 -13.40 3.37 -19.04
CA ILE A 102 -13.60 1.95 -18.75
C ILE A 102 -15.10 1.58 -18.78
N ALA A 103 -15.97 2.48 -18.29
CA ALA A 103 -17.41 2.25 -18.26
C ALA A 103 -18.00 2.15 -19.67
N GLU A 104 -17.53 2.96 -20.61
CA GLU A 104 -17.98 2.94 -22.01
C GLU A 104 -17.41 1.77 -22.84
N ALA A 105 -16.32 1.16 -22.39
CA ALA A 105 -15.71 0.05 -23.12
C ALA A 105 -16.68 -1.16 -23.26
N PRO A 106 -16.79 -1.79 -24.44
CA PRO A 106 -17.69 -2.92 -24.67
C PRO A 106 -17.08 -4.24 -24.18
N ILE A 107 -16.72 -4.31 -22.90
CA ILE A 107 -16.09 -5.47 -22.26
C ILE A 107 -16.88 -5.95 -21.02
N PRO A 108 -16.71 -7.21 -20.57
CA PRO A 108 -17.41 -7.74 -19.41
C PRO A 108 -17.11 -6.97 -18.12
N LEU A 109 -18.07 -7.01 -17.19
CA LEU A 109 -18.00 -6.29 -15.90
C LEU A 109 -16.75 -6.67 -15.09
N GLU A 110 -16.39 -7.95 -15.09
CA GLU A 110 -15.24 -8.51 -14.37
C GLU A 110 -13.93 -7.90 -14.87
N VAL A 111 -13.83 -7.69 -16.18
CA VAL A 111 -12.65 -7.08 -16.79
C VAL A 111 -12.62 -5.58 -16.51
N LYS A 112 -13.78 -4.89 -16.55
CA LYS A 112 -13.88 -3.48 -16.18
C LYS A 112 -13.44 -3.25 -14.74
N SER A 113 -13.94 -4.05 -13.80
CA SER A 113 -13.60 -3.92 -12.39
C SER A 113 -12.12 -4.19 -12.13
N MET A 114 -11.55 -5.22 -12.77
CA MET A 114 -10.13 -5.53 -12.64
C MET A 114 -9.25 -4.43 -13.23
N LEU A 115 -9.58 -3.91 -14.42
CA LEU A 115 -8.83 -2.81 -15.05
C LEU A 115 -8.90 -1.52 -14.23
N ALA A 116 -10.09 -1.17 -13.71
CA ALA A 116 -10.24 -0.01 -12.83
C ALA A 116 -9.40 -0.16 -11.57
N ALA A 117 -9.45 -1.35 -10.93
CA ALA A 117 -8.64 -1.66 -9.76
C ALA A 117 -7.13 -1.54 -10.05
N ILE A 118 -6.67 -2.09 -11.17
CA ILE A 118 -5.25 -2.06 -11.57
C ILE A 118 -4.78 -0.65 -11.85
N LEU A 119 -5.50 0.11 -12.68
CA LEU A 119 -5.03 1.41 -13.14
C LEU A 119 -5.07 2.47 -12.04
N LEU A 120 -6.06 2.42 -11.16
CA LEU A 120 -6.24 3.43 -10.11
C LEU A 120 -5.60 3.03 -8.79
N PHE A 121 -5.74 1.78 -8.35
CA PHE A 121 -5.39 1.41 -6.98
C PHE A 121 -4.06 0.69 -6.85
N ALA A 122 -3.65 -0.10 -7.86
CA ALA A 122 -2.42 -0.88 -7.77
C ALA A 122 -1.15 -0.01 -7.54
N PRO A 123 -0.92 1.12 -8.23
CA PRO A 123 0.33 1.88 -8.07
C PRO A 123 0.56 2.36 -6.63
N ALA A 124 -0.47 2.97 -6.03
CA ALA A 124 -0.42 3.42 -4.64
C ALA A 124 -0.27 2.24 -3.67
N SER A 125 -0.98 1.14 -3.90
CA SER A 125 -0.89 -0.07 -3.07
C SER A 125 0.49 -0.73 -3.13
N VAL A 126 1.17 -0.75 -4.27
CA VAL A 126 2.58 -1.21 -4.36
C VAL A 126 3.48 -0.33 -3.48
N ALA A 127 3.33 0.99 -3.57
CA ALA A 127 4.14 1.93 -2.78
C ALA A 127 3.86 1.82 -1.27
N LEU A 128 2.61 1.59 -0.86
CA LEU A 128 2.25 1.34 0.54
C LEU A 128 2.75 -0.02 1.03
N GLY A 129 2.65 -1.06 0.20
CA GLY A 129 3.17 -2.40 0.50
C GLY A 129 4.67 -2.39 0.78
N PHE A 130 5.44 -1.58 0.04
CA PHE A 130 6.88 -1.41 0.26
C PHE A 130 7.26 -1.06 1.72
N VAL A 131 6.41 -0.31 2.43
CA VAL A 131 6.73 0.29 3.73
C VAL A 131 7.03 -0.76 4.81
N ILE A 132 6.22 -1.81 4.92
CA ILE A 132 6.29 -2.77 6.03
C ILE A 132 7.62 -3.54 6.07
N PRO A 133 8.02 -4.31 5.04
CA PRO A 133 9.28 -5.06 5.10
C PRO A 133 10.50 -4.15 5.16
N TYR A 134 10.41 -2.96 4.57
CA TYR A 134 11.49 -1.98 4.63
C TYR A 134 11.69 -1.42 6.04
N ALA A 135 10.59 -1.07 6.74
CA ALA A 135 10.61 -0.63 8.13
C ALA A 135 11.08 -1.73 9.09
N VAL A 136 10.66 -2.98 8.88
CA VAL A 136 11.17 -4.14 9.63
C VAL A 136 12.69 -4.21 9.52
N LYS A 137 13.24 -4.18 8.29
CA LYS A 137 14.69 -4.30 8.08
C LYS A 137 15.48 -3.10 8.62
N LEU A 138 14.92 -1.89 8.55
CA LEU A 138 15.52 -0.70 9.17
C LEU A 138 15.67 -0.85 10.69
N ARG A 139 14.78 -1.60 11.32
CA ARG A 139 14.74 -1.80 12.77
C ARG A 139 15.52 -3.02 13.24
N THR A 140 15.65 -4.05 12.40
CA THR A 140 16.34 -5.30 12.75
C THR A 140 17.86 -5.13 12.68
N THR A 141 18.51 -5.01 13.85
CA THR A 141 19.98 -4.92 13.97
C THR A 141 20.67 -6.29 14.08
N SER A 142 19.93 -7.36 14.39
CA SER A 142 20.44 -8.74 14.53
C SER A 142 19.37 -9.77 14.12
N LEU A 143 19.78 -10.87 13.46
CA LEU A 143 18.90 -11.97 13.06
C LEU A 143 18.13 -12.61 14.23
N ALA A 144 18.68 -12.57 15.44
CA ALA A 144 18.03 -13.07 16.66
C ALA A 144 16.81 -12.24 17.10
N ASP A 145 16.77 -10.94 16.75
CA ASP A 145 15.67 -10.02 17.08
C ASP A 145 14.64 -9.89 15.94
N SER A 146 14.86 -10.56 14.81
CA SER A 146 14.00 -10.43 13.62
C SER A 146 12.57 -10.91 13.90
N GLY A 147 12.40 -12.04 14.60
CA GLY A 147 11.08 -12.56 14.98
C GLY A 147 10.33 -11.64 15.97
N LYS A 148 11.05 -11.08 16.95
CA LYS A 148 10.48 -10.12 17.91
C LYS A 148 10.09 -8.79 17.26
N THR A 149 10.86 -8.36 16.26
CA THR A 149 10.63 -7.11 15.52
C THR A 149 9.43 -7.23 14.59
N VAL A 150 9.31 -8.36 13.87
CA VAL A 150 8.11 -8.65 13.07
C VAL A 150 6.88 -8.74 13.97
N GLY A 151 6.97 -9.48 15.09
CA GLY A 151 5.86 -9.58 16.05
C GLY A 151 5.35 -8.22 16.56
N ARG A 152 6.24 -7.28 16.90
CA ARG A 152 5.87 -5.92 17.34
C ARG A 152 5.33 -5.00 16.24
N LEU A 153 5.53 -5.34 14.97
CA LEU A 153 5.03 -4.54 13.84
C LEU A 153 3.70 -5.07 13.28
N TYR A 154 3.33 -6.31 13.62
CA TYR A 154 2.07 -6.94 13.22
C TYR A 154 1.03 -7.04 14.36
N ALA A 155 1.43 -6.85 15.62
CA ALA A 155 0.56 -6.84 16.80
C ALA A 155 0.39 -5.42 17.34
#